data_AF-A0A0I9XZP5-F1
#
_entry.id   AF-A0A0I9XZP5-F1
#
_cell.length_a   1.000
_cell.length_b   1.000
_cell.length_c   1.000
_cell.angle_alpha   90.00
_cell.angle_beta   90.00
_cell.angle_gamma   90.00
#
_symmetry.space_group_name_H-M   'P 1'
#
loop_
_entity.id
_entity.type
_entity.pdbx_description
1 polymer ?
#
loop_
_entity_poly.entity_id
_entity_poly.type
_entity_poly.pdbx_seq_one_letter_code
_entity_poly.pdbx_strand_id
1 'polypeptide(L)'
;MLRLVVVPIALMTLAIFALAGSAVADPTPTDVITAVAVGPSGQPTNGYREAPSQGNVAAVSDCTMPSPSAVAENIYYCSPSAASAGTCWPSTPESLLCVDDPWDKRLHRVTYGGQLPPVQPTTTPNPFALVLDGGTRCLLRNGGAWAGRDDGYVGVYGCGEPSANLAVLWLPNQGARTCIDRSAPVWTVKVGQLGTPNTHFPPPQTRTVTTAWFAGG
;
A
#
# COMPACT_ATOMS: atom_id res chain seq x y z
N MET A 1 -73.25 -57.26 -22.96
CA MET A 1 -73.36 -55.80 -22.69
C MET A 1 -72.04 -55.33 -22.10
N LEU A 2 -71.24 -54.62 -22.88
CA LEU A 2 -69.88 -54.19 -22.57
C LEU A 2 -69.94 -52.89 -21.75
N ARG A 3 -69.38 -52.88 -20.53
CA ARG A 3 -69.20 -51.66 -19.73
C ARG A 3 -67.73 -51.24 -19.80
N LEU A 4 -67.44 -50.18 -20.57
CA LEU A 4 -66.16 -49.48 -20.56
C LEU A 4 -66.09 -48.58 -19.32
N VAL A 5 -65.12 -48.82 -18.46
CA VAL A 5 -64.75 -47.92 -17.36
C VAL A 5 -63.54 -47.12 -17.80
N VAL A 6 -63.71 -45.80 -17.96
CA VAL A 6 -62.64 -44.86 -18.27
C VAL A 6 -62.03 -44.38 -16.94
N VAL A 7 -60.74 -44.64 -16.74
CA VAL A 7 -59.97 -44.15 -15.59
C VAL A 7 -59.27 -42.85 -16.00
N PRO A 8 -59.43 -41.73 -15.27
CA PRO A 8 -58.72 -40.50 -15.58
C PRO A 8 -57.30 -40.58 -15.03
N ILE A 9 -56.31 -40.41 -15.91
CA ILE A 9 -54.89 -40.31 -15.53
C ILE A 9 -54.64 -38.88 -15.05
N ALA A 10 -54.50 -38.70 -13.74
CA ALA A 10 -54.07 -37.44 -13.15
C ALA A 10 -52.56 -37.26 -13.34
N LEU A 11 -52.16 -36.34 -14.21
CA LEU A 11 -50.77 -35.91 -14.39
C LEU A 11 -50.37 -35.03 -13.19
N MET A 12 -49.61 -35.59 -12.24
CA MET A 12 -48.91 -34.81 -11.21
C MET A 12 -47.65 -34.18 -11.82
N THR A 13 -47.69 -32.88 -12.08
CA THR A 13 -46.50 -32.09 -12.42
C THR A 13 -45.72 -31.77 -11.14
N LEU A 14 -44.58 -32.42 -10.93
CA LEU A 14 -43.61 -32.00 -9.91
C LEU A 14 -42.90 -30.73 -10.40
N ALA A 15 -43.16 -29.61 -9.73
CA ALA A 15 -42.36 -28.40 -9.87
C ALA A 15 -41.02 -28.60 -9.14
N ILE A 16 -39.94 -28.77 -9.90
CA ILE A 16 -38.56 -28.79 -9.38
C ILE A 16 -38.16 -27.34 -9.13
N PHE A 17 -38.27 -26.88 -7.89
CA PHE A 17 -37.67 -25.61 -7.47
C PHE A 17 -36.17 -25.83 -7.32
N ALA A 18 -35.40 -25.48 -8.37
CA ALA A 18 -33.96 -25.32 -8.25
C ALA A 18 -33.70 -24.16 -7.29
N LEU A 19 -33.25 -24.48 -6.07
CA LEU A 19 -32.66 -23.50 -5.17
C LEU A 19 -31.41 -22.95 -5.88
N ALA A 20 -31.53 -21.79 -6.51
CA ALA A 20 -30.40 -21.03 -6.97
C ALA A 20 -29.61 -20.61 -5.72
N GLY A 21 -28.61 -21.42 -5.36
CA GLY A 21 -27.64 -21.05 -4.34
C GLY A 21 -26.98 -19.76 -4.79
N SER A 22 -27.09 -18.71 -4.00
CA SER A 22 -26.35 -17.47 -4.20
C SER A 22 -24.87 -17.81 -4.19
N ALA A 23 -24.24 -17.87 -5.36
CA ALA A 23 -22.79 -17.93 -5.44
C ALA A 23 -22.27 -16.59 -4.88
N VAL A 24 -21.80 -16.61 -3.64
CA VAL A 24 -21.03 -15.50 -3.09
C VAL A 24 -19.72 -15.49 -3.88
N ALA A 25 -19.52 -14.45 -4.69
CA ALA A 25 -18.26 -14.28 -5.41
C ALA A 25 -17.11 -14.22 -4.41
N ASP A 26 -16.01 -14.90 -4.72
CA ASP A 26 -14.78 -14.79 -3.92
C ASP A 26 -14.34 -13.33 -3.85
N PRO A 27 -13.78 -12.89 -2.70
CA PRO A 27 -13.35 -11.51 -2.54
C PRO A 27 -12.23 -11.18 -3.53
N THR A 28 -12.31 -10.01 -4.15
CA THR A 28 -11.30 -9.53 -5.11
C THR A 28 -9.92 -9.47 -4.44
N PRO A 29 -8.89 -10.14 -5.01
CA PRO A 29 -7.52 -10.05 -4.50
C PRO A 29 -7.01 -8.62 -4.45
N THR A 30 -6.04 -8.36 -3.57
CA THR A 30 -5.33 -7.07 -3.53
C THR A 30 -4.61 -6.83 -4.84
N ASP A 31 -4.84 -5.67 -5.45
CA ASP A 31 -4.13 -5.26 -6.66
C ASP A 31 -2.71 -4.77 -6.28
N VAL A 32 -1.70 -5.32 -6.96
CA VAL A 32 -0.30 -5.02 -6.68
C VAL A 32 0.30 -4.31 -7.87
N ILE A 33 0.66 -3.04 -7.67
CA ILE A 33 1.21 -2.18 -8.71
C ILE A 33 2.71 -2.02 -8.50
N THR A 34 3.50 -2.36 -9.52
CA THR A 34 4.91 -2.01 -9.61
C THR A 34 5.06 -0.68 -10.34
N ALA A 35 5.29 0.39 -9.59
CA ALA A 35 5.47 1.73 -10.13
C ALA A 35 6.88 1.89 -10.71
N VAL A 36 6.95 2.01 -12.04
CA VAL A 36 8.16 2.46 -12.75
C VAL A 36 7.99 3.95 -13.03
N ALA A 37 8.46 4.78 -12.09
CA ALA A 37 8.19 6.22 -12.11
C ALA A 37 9.22 7.04 -12.91
N VAL A 38 10.43 6.51 -13.06
CA VAL A 38 11.54 7.14 -13.78
C VAL A 38 12.13 6.14 -14.75
N GLY A 39 12.26 6.54 -16.01
CA GLY A 39 12.82 5.68 -17.06
C GLY A 39 14.35 5.63 -17.05
N PRO A 40 14.96 4.80 -17.90
CA PRO A 40 16.42 4.62 -17.97
C PRO A 40 17.21 5.91 -18.26
N SER A 41 16.57 6.91 -18.87
CA SER A 41 17.16 8.23 -19.13
C SER A 41 17.11 9.19 -17.94
N GLY A 42 16.66 8.72 -16.77
CA GLY A 42 16.50 9.56 -15.57
C GLY A 42 15.33 10.54 -15.64
N GLN A 43 14.39 10.35 -16.57
CA GLN A 43 13.23 11.23 -16.76
C GLN A 43 11.94 10.56 -16.23
N PRO A 44 10.96 11.34 -15.72
CA PRO A 44 9.65 10.80 -15.36
C PRO A 44 9.00 10.02 -16.52
N THR A 45 8.36 8.90 -16.21
CA THR A 45 7.67 8.05 -17.21
C THR A 45 6.32 7.57 -16.69
N ASN A 46 5.54 6.84 -17.49
CA ASN A 46 4.26 6.23 -17.09
C ASN A 46 3.24 7.24 -16.50
N GLY A 47 3.30 8.50 -16.95
CA GLY A 47 2.46 9.60 -16.48
C GLY A 47 2.92 10.25 -15.18
N TYR A 48 4.06 9.85 -14.62
CA TYR A 48 4.71 10.61 -13.55
C TYR A 48 5.24 11.93 -14.08
N ARG A 49 5.25 12.93 -13.20
CA ARG A 49 5.81 14.25 -13.47
C ARG A 49 6.57 14.77 -12.26
N GLU A 50 7.59 15.56 -12.54
CA GLU A 50 8.21 16.36 -11.50
C GLU A 50 7.25 17.47 -11.06
N ALA A 51 7.19 17.69 -9.76
CA ALA A 51 6.44 18.74 -9.11
C ALA A 51 7.36 19.49 -8.13
N PRO A 52 7.04 20.74 -7.77
CA PRO A 52 7.77 21.44 -6.72
C PRO A 52 7.77 20.61 -5.43
N SER A 53 8.94 20.49 -4.80
CA SER A 53 9.07 19.85 -3.49
C SER A 53 8.17 20.53 -2.47
N GLN A 54 7.47 19.73 -1.66
CA GLN A 54 6.66 20.24 -0.55
C GLN A 54 7.50 20.55 0.70
N GLY A 55 8.77 20.10 0.72
CA GLY A 55 9.73 20.33 1.81
C GLY A 55 10.79 21.37 1.45
N ASN A 56 11.53 21.81 2.47
CA ASN A 56 12.61 22.79 2.34
C ASN A 56 14.01 22.16 2.21
N VAL A 57 14.12 20.83 2.30
CA VAL A 57 15.40 20.11 2.16
C VAL A 57 15.48 19.52 0.75
N ALA A 58 16.31 20.13 -0.09
CA ALA A 58 16.49 19.73 -1.50
C ALA A 58 17.75 18.88 -1.76
N ALA A 59 18.63 18.74 -0.76
CA ALA A 59 19.86 17.96 -0.87
C ALA A 59 19.83 16.79 0.12
N VAL A 60 20.27 15.62 -0.35
CA VAL A 60 20.46 14.42 0.47
C VAL A 60 21.94 14.12 0.61
N SER A 61 22.33 13.49 1.72
CA SER A 61 23.73 13.25 2.07
C SER A 61 24.12 11.77 2.11
N ASP A 62 23.14 10.87 2.23
CA ASP A 62 23.37 9.43 2.28
C ASP A 62 22.28 8.71 1.51
N CYS A 63 22.65 8.03 0.43
CA CYS A 63 21.80 7.19 -0.41
C CYS A 63 22.40 5.78 -0.54
N THR A 64 22.96 5.24 0.54
CA THR A 64 23.62 3.92 0.54
C THR A 64 22.66 2.74 0.75
N MET A 65 21.40 3.02 1.11
CA MET A 65 20.41 2.01 1.44
C MET A 65 19.34 1.89 0.35
N PRO A 66 18.86 0.66 0.05
CA PRO A 66 17.71 0.49 -0.82
C PRO A 66 16.46 1.08 -0.18
N SER A 67 15.53 1.57 -0.99
CA SER A 67 14.20 1.88 -0.51
C SER A 67 13.57 0.63 0.10
N PRO A 68 12.88 0.73 1.27
CA PRO A 68 12.12 -0.38 1.81
C PRO A 68 11.03 -0.89 0.86
N SER A 69 10.71 -0.10 -0.16
CA SER A 69 9.67 -0.37 -1.16
C SER A 69 10.19 -0.85 -2.50
N ALA A 70 11.51 -0.96 -2.65
CA ALA A 70 12.15 -1.40 -3.88
C ALA A 70 11.82 -2.88 -4.18
N VAL A 71 11.40 -3.15 -5.40
CA VAL A 71 11.35 -4.49 -6.02
C VAL A 71 12.32 -4.61 -7.20
N ALA A 72 13.07 -3.54 -7.51
CA ALA A 72 14.14 -3.51 -8.49
C ALA A 72 15.39 -2.81 -7.93
N GLU A 73 16.54 -3.10 -8.52
CA GLU A 73 17.82 -2.51 -8.15
C GLU A 73 17.81 -0.98 -8.29
N ASN A 74 18.72 -0.33 -7.57
CA ASN A 74 18.99 1.12 -7.72
C ASN A 74 17.74 1.99 -7.47
N ILE A 75 16.95 1.61 -6.48
CA ILE A 75 15.89 2.43 -5.91
C ILE A 75 16.25 2.71 -4.46
N TYR A 76 16.35 3.98 -4.12
CA TYR A 76 17.07 4.46 -2.94
C TYR A 76 16.13 4.95 -1.84
N TYR A 77 16.54 4.69 -0.61
CA TYR A 77 16.17 5.49 0.55
C TYR A 77 17.35 6.43 0.83
N CYS A 78 17.07 7.73 0.96
CA CYS A 78 18.08 8.73 1.23
C CYS A 78 17.80 9.53 2.51
N SER A 79 18.88 9.88 3.21
CA SER A 79 18.88 10.74 4.40
C SER A 79 19.28 12.18 4.07
N PRO A 80 18.80 13.17 4.83
CA PRO A 80 17.88 13.03 5.97
C PRO A 80 16.44 12.77 5.53
N SER A 81 15.65 12.10 6.37
CA SER A 81 14.21 11.85 6.09
C SER A 81 13.40 13.13 5.89
N ALA A 82 13.87 14.28 6.39
CA ALA A 82 13.30 15.60 6.12
C ALA A 82 13.29 15.99 4.63
N ALA A 83 14.12 15.36 3.78
CA ALA A 83 14.08 15.50 2.33
C ALA A 83 12.94 14.72 1.66
N SER A 84 12.13 13.99 2.44
CA SER A 84 11.07 13.10 1.95
C SER A 84 11.56 12.06 0.93
N ALA A 85 12.84 11.71 0.98
CA ALA A 85 13.51 10.86 0.00
C ALA A 85 13.44 9.36 0.34
N GLY A 86 12.24 8.85 0.61
CA GLY A 86 12.05 7.46 1.08
C GLY A 86 12.02 6.40 -0.02
N THR A 87 11.69 6.82 -1.25
CA THR A 87 11.60 5.96 -2.44
C THR A 87 11.97 6.81 -3.65
N CYS A 88 13.21 6.64 -4.13
CA CYS A 88 13.79 7.51 -5.16
C CYS A 88 14.51 6.74 -6.25
N TRP A 89 14.47 7.26 -7.47
CA TRP A 89 15.16 6.72 -8.64
C TRP A 89 16.25 7.68 -9.10
N PRO A 90 17.37 7.18 -9.66
CA PRO A 90 18.39 8.00 -10.30
C PRO A 90 17.80 8.91 -11.38
N SER A 91 18.27 10.16 -11.41
CA SER A 91 17.91 11.17 -12.41
C SER A 91 19.14 12.00 -12.79
N THR A 92 19.00 12.83 -13.83
CA THR A 92 20.10 13.62 -14.38
C THR A 92 19.82 15.13 -14.34
N PRO A 93 20.84 15.97 -14.12
CA PRO A 93 22.19 15.62 -13.64
C PRO A 93 22.19 15.40 -12.11
N GLU A 94 23.06 14.50 -11.62
CA GLU A 94 23.43 14.31 -10.19
C GLU A 94 22.28 14.45 -9.17
N SER A 95 21.16 13.82 -9.47
CA SER A 95 19.94 13.94 -8.67
C SER A 95 19.16 12.65 -8.65
N LEU A 96 18.15 12.62 -7.78
CA LEU A 96 17.14 11.59 -7.75
C LEU A 96 15.78 12.24 -7.88
N LEU A 97 14.84 11.50 -8.44
CA LEU A 97 13.42 11.81 -8.39
C LEU A 97 12.76 10.86 -7.38
N CYS A 98 12.12 11.43 -6.38
CA CYS A 98 11.50 10.74 -5.27
C CYS A 98 9.99 10.84 -5.37
N VAL A 99 9.25 9.79 -5.01
CA VAL A 99 7.78 9.84 -5.05
C VAL A 99 7.20 10.64 -3.89
N ASP A 100 6.38 11.63 -4.23
CA ASP A 100 5.53 12.38 -3.28
C ASP A 100 4.17 11.69 -3.13
N ASP A 101 3.51 11.45 -4.27
CA ASP A 101 2.13 10.99 -4.35
C ASP A 101 1.99 10.02 -5.54
N PRO A 102 1.71 8.71 -5.31
CA PRO A 102 1.50 7.75 -6.39
C PRO A 102 0.18 7.92 -7.14
N TRP A 103 -0.84 8.47 -6.49
CA TRP A 103 -2.17 8.63 -7.08
C TRP A 103 -2.18 9.78 -8.08
N ASP A 104 -1.57 10.90 -7.71
CA ASP A 104 -1.35 12.03 -8.59
C ASP A 104 -0.10 11.88 -9.44
N LYS A 105 0.68 10.81 -9.27
CA LYS A 105 1.93 10.51 -9.98
C LYS A 105 2.93 11.67 -9.92
N ARG A 106 3.17 12.19 -8.72
CA ARG A 106 4.07 13.31 -8.47
C ARG A 106 5.40 12.84 -7.92
N LEU A 107 6.46 13.40 -8.49
CA LEU A 107 7.83 13.23 -8.05
C LEU A 107 8.40 14.58 -7.63
N HIS A 108 9.27 14.61 -6.62
CA HIS A 108 10.14 15.76 -6.36
C HIS A 108 11.59 15.39 -6.60
N ARG A 109 12.40 16.41 -6.92
CA ARG A 109 13.84 16.23 -7.13
C ARG A 109 14.62 16.50 -5.85
N VAL A 110 15.63 15.68 -5.61
CA VAL A 110 16.68 15.91 -4.62
C VAL A 110 18.06 15.81 -5.27
N THR A 111 19.02 16.61 -4.82
CA THR A 111 20.41 16.54 -5.28
C THR A 111 21.24 15.63 -4.38
N TYR A 112 22.20 14.92 -4.97
CA TYR A 112 23.15 14.09 -4.24
C TYR A 112 24.56 14.37 -4.78
N GLY A 113 25.43 14.91 -3.95
CA GLY A 113 26.78 15.35 -4.37
C GLY A 113 27.81 14.24 -4.54
N GLY A 114 27.38 12.97 -4.52
CA GLY A 114 28.25 11.80 -4.64
C GLY A 114 27.81 10.86 -5.76
N GLN A 115 28.61 9.83 -6.02
CA GLN A 115 28.22 8.74 -6.89
C GLN A 115 27.27 7.80 -6.14
N LEU A 116 26.12 7.47 -6.75
CA LEU A 116 25.19 6.50 -6.17
C LEU A 116 25.83 5.11 -6.16
N PRO A 117 25.93 4.44 -5.00
CA PRO A 117 26.35 3.05 -4.96
C PRO A 117 25.25 2.15 -5.53
N PRO A 118 25.58 0.96 -6.06
CA PRO A 118 24.57 -0.02 -6.40
C PRO A 118 23.85 -0.49 -5.12
N VAL A 119 22.52 -0.57 -5.17
CA VAL A 119 21.71 -1.10 -4.06
C VAL A 119 20.74 -2.16 -4.55
N GLN A 120 20.52 -3.16 -3.71
CA GLN A 120 19.68 -4.33 -4.00
C GLN A 120 18.39 -4.27 -3.18
N PRO A 121 17.23 -4.67 -3.75
CA PRO A 121 15.98 -4.79 -3.01
C PRO A 121 16.12 -5.63 -1.75
N THR A 122 15.33 -5.28 -0.72
CA THR A 122 15.19 -6.18 0.42
C THR A 122 14.40 -7.42 0.02
N THR A 123 14.61 -8.54 0.72
CA THR A 123 13.90 -9.81 0.42
C THR A 123 12.40 -9.78 0.70
N THR A 124 11.92 -8.74 1.38
CA THR A 124 10.50 -8.60 1.78
C THR A 124 10.11 -7.11 1.75
N PRO A 125 9.94 -6.52 0.57
CA PRO A 125 9.64 -5.11 0.49
C PRO A 125 8.27 -4.79 1.09
N ASN A 126 8.14 -3.56 1.59
CA ASN A 126 6.86 -2.98 1.99
C ASN A 126 6.41 -2.00 0.92
N PRO A 127 5.14 -2.01 0.50
CA PRO A 127 4.68 -1.03 -0.47
C PRO A 127 4.85 0.38 0.09
N PHE A 128 5.19 1.36 -0.75
CA PHE A 128 5.29 2.75 -0.31
C PHE A 128 3.92 3.42 -0.17
N ALA A 129 2.87 2.82 -0.75
CA ALA A 129 1.50 3.29 -0.61
C ALA A 129 0.47 2.15 -0.60
N LEU A 130 -0.65 2.39 0.06
CA LEU A 130 -1.79 1.49 0.18
C LEU A 130 -3.08 2.24 -0.12
N VAL A 131 -4.07 1.56 -0.70
CA VAL A 131 -5.48 1.94 -0.61
C VAL A 131 -6.20 0.84 0.15
N LEU A 132 -6.98 1.25 1.15
CA LEU A 132 -7.78 0.35 1.97
C LEU A 132 -9.19 0.21 1.41
N ASP A 133 -9.96 -0.74 1.93
CA ASP A 133 -11.40 -0.78 1.74
C ASP A 133 -12.02 0.58 2.15
N GLY A 134 -13.03 1.03 1.41
CA GLY A 134 -13.58 2.38 1.57
C GLY A 134 -12.72 3.52 1.00
N GLY A 135 -11.60 3.22 0.34
CA GLY A 135 -10.82 4.19 -0.43
C GLY A 135 -9.80 5.00 0.37
N THR A 136 -9.59 4.68 1.65
CA THR A 136 -8.58 5.36 2.48
C THR A 136 -7.18 5.13 1.92
N ARG A 137 -6.49 6.22 1.59
CA ARG A 137 -5.12 6.22 1.08
C ARG A 137 -4.14 6.27 2.23
N CYS A 138 -3.08 5.47 2.18
CA CYS A 138 -2.03 5.47 3.18
C CYS A 138 -0.64 5.51 2.55
N LEU A 139 0.27 6.30 3.11
CA LEU A 139 1.67 6.41 2.68
C LEU A 139 2.60 5.82 3.73
N LEU A 140 3.63 5.09 3.28
CA LEU A 140 4.66 4.54 4.16
C LEU A 140 5.36 5.69 4.88
N ARG A 141 5.55 5.51 6.19
CA ARG A 141 6.24 6.49 7.01
C ARG A 141 7.68 6.70 6.54
N ASN A 142 8.02 7.97 6.29
CA ASN A 142 9.39 8.42 6.08
C ASN A 142 9.79 9.44 7.16
N GLY A 143 10.38 8.95 8.26
CA GLY A 143 10.79 9.79 9.39
C GLY A 143 9.65 10.51 10.11
N GLY A 144 9.95 11.71 10.61
CA GLY A 144 9.03 12.58 11.36
C GLY A 144 8.75 12.12 12.79
N ALA A 145 8.39 13.09 13.64
CA ALA A 145 7.82 12.80 14.96
C ALA A 145 6.39 12.29 14.78
N TRP A 146 6.11 11.11 15.31
CA TRP A 146 4.78 10.52 15.26
C TRP A 146 4.24 10.40 16.67
N ALA A 147 2.93 10.64 16.77
CA ALA A 147 2.13 10.30 17.92
C ALA A 147 2.26 8.79 18.26
N GLY A 148 2.02 8.45 19.53
CA GLY A 148 2.14 7.10 20.07
C GLY A 148 0.80 6.54 20.54
N ARG A 149 0.86 5.35 21.14
CA ARG A 149 -0.26 4.70 21.84
C ARG A 149 0.26 4.04 23.12
N ASP A 150 -0.58 3.96 24.14
CA ASP A 150 -0.27 3.35 25.44
C ASP A 150 -0.23 1.81 25.39
N ASP A 151 -0.79 1.22 24.33
CA ASP A 151 -0.89 -0.22 24.11
C ASP A 151 0.27 -0.81 23.29
N GLY A 152 1.31 -0.01 23.03
CA GLY A 152 2.56 -0.45 22.38
C GLY A 152 2.51 -0.52 20.85
N TYR A 153 1.37 -0.22 20.22
CA TYR A 153 1.29 -0.10 18.76
C TYR A 153 2.02 1.16 18.27
N VAL A 154 2.71 1.03 17.13
CA VAL A 154 3.37 2.13 16.43
C VAL A 154 2.82 2.29 15.01
N GLY A 155 2.82 3.52 14.50
CA GLY A 155 2.41 3.83 13.13
C GLY A 155 3.49 3.47 12.10
N VAL A 156 3.08 2.77 11.05
CA VAL A 156 3.90 2.38 9.90
C VAL A 156 3.48 3.11 8.62
N TYR A 157 2.18 3.32 8.43
CA TYR A 157 1.64 4.14 7.35
C TYR A 157 0.74 5.22 7.90
N GLY A 158 0.79 6.42 7.31
CA GLY A 158 -0.10 7.53 7.64
C GLY A 158 -1.26 7.50 6.67
N CYS A 159 -2.48 7.54 7.18
CA CYS A 159 -3.69 7.27 6.41
C CYS A 159 -4.65 8.46 6.41
N GLY A 160 -5.26 8.73 5.26
CA GLY A 160 -6.23 9.80 5.08
C GLY A 160 -5.62 11.19 5.29
N GLU A 161 -6.47 12.12 5.74
CA GLU A 161 -6.04 13.48 6.03
C GLU A 161 -5.08 13.52 7.24
N PRO A 162 -3.99 14.32 7.21
CA PRO A 162 -3.02 14.38 8.29
C PRO A 162 -3.64 14.65 9.68
N SER A 163 -4.71 15.44 9.76
CA SER A 163 -5.41 15.78 11.01
C SER A 163 -6.16 14.60 11.63
N ALA A 164 -6.43 13.53 10.88
CA ALA A 164 -7.14 12.35 11.38
C ALA A 164 -6.28 11.50 12.32
N ASN A 165 -4.95 11.67 12.30
CA ASN A 165 -3.97 10.83 13.01
C ASN A 165 -4.20 9.32 12.80
N LEU A 166 -4.79 8.93 11.66
CA LEU A 166 -5.09 7.56 11.34
C LEU A 166 -3.84 6.88 10.79
N ALA A 167 -3.55 5.67 11.23
CA ALA A 167 -2.37 4.95 10.78
C ALA A 167 -2.63 3.46 10.61
N VAL A 168 -1.85 2.83 9.73
CA VAL A 168 -1.60 1.39 9.81
C VAL A 168 -0.66 1.16 10.99
N LEU A 169 -1.07 0.29 11.89
CA LEU A 169 -0.44 0.03 13.17
C LEU A 169 0.29 -1.31 13.17
N TRP A 170 1.37 -1.37 13.93
CA TRP A 170 2.19 -2.56 14.10
C TRP A 170 2.67 -2.67 15.55
N LEU A 171 2.78 -3.90 16.05
CA LEU A 171 3.39 -4.18 17.34
C LEU A 171 4.85 -4.61 17.14
N PRO A 172 5.84 -3.85 17.64
CA PRO A 172 7.25 -4.14 17.41
C PRO A 172 7.70 -5.53 17.89
N ASN A 173 7.05 -6.06 18.93
CA ASN A 173 7.36 -7.39 19.48
C ASN A 173 6.89 -8.56 18.60
N GLN A 174 6.11 -8.30 17.54
CA GLN A 174 5.69 -9.32 16.56
C GLN A 174 6.73 -9.59 15.46
N GLY A 175 7.91 -8.95 15.56
CA GLY A 175 8.99 -9.07 14.58
C GLY A 175 8.79 -8.14 13.39
N ALA A 176 9.91 -7.71 12.78
CA ALA A 176 9.86 -6.90 11.57
C ALA A 176 9.06 -7.65 10.49
N ARG A 177 8.18 -6.94 9.77
CA ARG A 177 7.40 -7.43 8.60
C ARG A 177 5.99 -7.98 8.86
N THR A 178 5.32 -7.67 9.98
CA THR A 178 3.92 -8.13 10.21
C THR A 178 2.84 -7.05 10.09
N CYS A 179 3.18 -5.82 9.69
CA CYS A 179 2.19 -4.74 9.61
C CYS A 179 1.14 -4.94 8.50
N ILE A 180 1.48 -5.75 7.48
CA ILE A 180 0.56 -6.19 6.42
C ILE A 180 0.57 -7.71 6.42
N ASP A 181 -0.59 -8.32 6.66
CA ASP A 181 -0.79 -9.75 6.46
C ASP A 181 -1.02 -10.02 4.97
N ARG A 182 -0.11 -10.78 4.36
CA ARG A 182 -0.12 -11.17 2.95
C ARG A 182 -0.25 -12.69 2.76
N SER A 183 -0.71 -13.40 3.79
CA SER A 183 -0.83 -14.87 3.79
C SER A 183 -1.94 -15.39 2.87
N ALA A 184 -2.86 -14.51 2.46
CA ALA A 184 -3.95 -14.79 1.53
C ALA A 184 -3.95 -13.79 0.35
N PRO A 185 -4.68 -14.06 -0.75
CA PRO A 185 -4.79 -13.14 -1.89
C PRO A 185 -5.34 -11.76 -1.53
N VAL A 186 -6.15 -11.68 -0.48
CA VAL A 186 -6.68 -10.43 0.08
C VAL A 186 -5.82 -10.05 1.27
N TRP A 187 -5.00 -9.01 1.12
CA TRP A 187 -4.12 -8.54 2.17
C TRP A 187 -4.89 -7.75 3.21
N THR A 188 -4.43 -7.80 4.46
CA THR A 188 -5.05 -7.04 5.55
C THR A 188 -4.02 -6.29 6.40
N VAL A 189 -4.50 -5.24 7.06
CA VAL A 189 -3.72 -4.38 7.96
C VAL A 189 -4.52 -4.09 9.22
N LYS A 190 -3.83 -3.71 10.30
CA LYS A 190 -4.43 -3.16 11.51
C LYS A 190 -4.44 -1.64 11.43
N VAL A 191 -5.58 -1.00 11.63
CA VAL A 191 -5.76 0.45 11.47
C VAL A 191 -6.36 1.05 12.74
N GLY A 192 -5.84 2.18 13.17
CA GLY A 192 -6.36 2.93 14.31
C GLY A 192 -5.74 4.31 14.41
N GLN A 193 -6.24 5.11 15.34
CA GLN A 193 -5.65 6.43 15.61
C GLN A 193 -4.34 6.34 16.40
N LEU A 194 -3.48 7.32 16.17
CA LEU A 194 -2.36 7.69 17.01
C LEU A 194 -2.73 8.91 17.86
N GLY A 195 -2.14 9.05 19.03
CA GLY A 195 -2.36 10.20 19.92
C GLY A 195 -1.18 10.50 20.81
N THR A 196 -1.44 11.19 21.92
CA THR A 196 -0.38 11.31 22.93
C THR A 196 -0.13 9.94 23.57
N PRO A 197 1.09 9.63 24.05
CA PRO A 197 1.40 8.31 24.61
C PRO A 197 0.47 7.85 25.75
N ASN A 198 -0.26 8.77 26.41
CA ASN A 198 -1.21 8.46 27.48
C ASN A 198 -2.67 8.39 27.00
N THR A 199 -2.92 8.54 25.69
CA THR A 199 -4.26 8.44 25.13
C THR A 199 -4.61 6.98 24.88
N HIS A 200 -5.64 6.49 25.57
CA HIS A 200 -6.17 5.16 25.35
C HIS A 200 -7.11 5.16 24.14
N PHE A 201 -6.86 4.24 23.21
CA PHE A 201 -7.67 4.07 22.01
C PHE A 201 -8.28 2.67 21.98
N PRO A 202 -9.41 2.47 21.25
CA PRO A 202 -9.92 1.14 21.02
C PRO A 202 -8.89 0.26 20.29
N PRO A 203 -9.06 -1.07 20.35
CA PRO A 203 -8.24 -2.00 19.58
C PRO A 203 -8.23 -1.66 18.07
N PRO A 204 -7.10 -1.85 17.37
CA PRO A 204 -7.02 -1.59 15.94
C PRO A 204 -8.01 -2.45 15.14
N GLN A 205 -8.66 -1.83 14.16
CA GLN A 205 -9.57 -2.50 13.25
C GLN A 205 -8.79 -3.22 12.16
N THR A 206 -9.24 -4.40 11.76
CA THR A 206 -8.69 -5.07 10.57
C THR A 206 -9.33 -4.48 9.34
N ARG A 207 -8.51 -4.01 8.40
CA ARG A 207 -8.94 -3.43 7.12
C ARG A 207 -8.30 -4.19 5.97
N THR A 208 -9.03 -4.32 4.88
CA THR A 208 -8.54 -4.94 3.65
C THR A 208 -7.72 -3.93 2.86
N VAL A 209 -6.62 -4.37 2.27
CA VAL A 209 -5.87 -3.59 1.29
C VAL A 209 -6.44 -3.91 -0.10
N THR A 210 -6.95 -2.89 -0.79
CA THR A 210 -7.46 -3.04 -2.16
C THR A 210 -6.36 -2.83 -3.19
N THR A 211 -5.40 -1.95 -2.92
CA THR A 211 -4.25 -1.71 -3.81
C THR A 211 -2.97 -1.44 -3.01
N ALA A 212 -1.84 -1.95 -3.49
CA ALA A 212 -0.52 -1.72 -2.91
C ALA A 212 0.51 -1.34 -3.99
N TRP A 213 1.32 -0.30 -3.74
CA TRP A 213 2.35 0.17 -4.67
C TRP A 213 3.76 -0.16 -4.22
N PHE A 214 4.52 -0.85 -5.07
CA PHE A 214 5.95 -1.09 -4.93
C PHE A 214 6.73 -0.29 -5.96
N ALA A 215 8.00 -0.04 -5.69
CA ALA A 215 8.87 0.73 -6.58
C ALA A 215 9.67 -0.21 -7.49
N GLY A 216 9.45 -0.12 -8.80
CA GLY A 216 10.17 -0.87 -9.83
C GLY A 216 11.03 0.03 -10.71
N GLY A 217 11.88 -0.56 -11.56
CA GLY A 217 12.80 0.14 -12.47
C GLY A 217 12.60 -0.28 -13.91
#